data_AF-A0A6I4UDT3-F1
#
_entry.id   AF-A0A6I4UDT3-F1
#
_cell.length_a   1.000
_cell.length_b   1.000
_cell.length_c   1.000
_cell.angle_alpha   90.00
_cell.angle_beta   90.00
_cell.angle_gamma   90.00
#
_symmetry.space_group_name_H-M   'P 1'
#
loop_
_entity.id
_entity.type
_entity.pdbx_description
1 polymer ?
#
loop_
_entity_poly.entity_id
_entity_poly.type
_entity_poly.pdbx_seq_one_letter_code
_entity_poly.pdbx_strand_id
1 'polypeptide(L)'
;MISLLRAASADVAKFLGDCLPKISPDWWSKHVLDRLTFQQQRIAREKNFTQISDFDFAALLRILDQNWFDLSASLTLPREARSWLKELQSVRNKWAHQGAADVSPSEMYRDTDTLELFLSAIGARSETLEAIRRAKADALREMAPMPSQPDEPVASPLSRVIAPVLSAIMKRSALTRRTTLATSTSV
;
A
#
# COMPACT_ATOMS: atom_id res chain seq x y z
N MET A 1 -6.61 1.53 -5.10
CA MET A 1 -6.17 2.80 -5.71
C MET A 1 -7.27 3.61 -6.41
N ILE A 2 -8.04 3.06 -7.36
CA ILE A 2 -9.07 3.85 -8.09
C ILE A 2 -10.06 4.58 -7.17
N SER A 3 -10.50 3.93 -6.09
CA SER A 3 -11.34 4.55 -5.05
C SER A 3 -10.66 5.72 -4.35
N LEU A 4 -9.36 5.61 -4.05
CA LEU A 4 -8.56 6.68 -3.45
C LEU A 4 -8.40 7.87 -4.39
N LEU A 5 -8.14 7.62 -5.68
CA LEU A 5 -8.09 8.67 -6.70
C LEU A 5 -9.42 9.41 -6.81
N ARG A 6 -10.54 8.69 -6.73
CA ARG A 6 -11.89 9.30 -6.72
C ARG A 6 -12.13 10.14 -5.47
N ALA A 7 -11.70 9.68 -4.30
CA ALA A 7 -11.80 10.46 -3.07
C ALA A 7 -10.94 11.73 -3.15
N ALA A 8 -9.70 11.59 -3.64
CA ALA A 8 -8.75 12.68 -3.85
C ALA A 8 -9.26 13.75 -4.81
N SER A 9 -10.07 13.40 -5.82
CA SER A 9 -10.71 14.38 -6.71
C SER A 9 -11.48 15.45 -5.95
N ALA A 10 -12.21 15.08 -4.90
CA ALA A 10 -12.98 16.05 -4.12
C ALA A 10 -12.07 17.05 -3.38
N ASP A 11 -10.95 16.58 -2.84
CA ASP A 11 -9.97 17.43 -2.15
C ASP A 11 -9.25 18.38 -3.11
N VAL A 12 -8.82 17.89 -4.28
CA VAL A 12 -8.20 18.74 -5.31
C VAL A 12 -9.21 19.74 -5.88
N ALA A 13 -10.45 19.32 -6.12
CA ALA A 13 -11.50 20.21 -6.61
C ALA A 13 -11.80 21.34 -5.62
N LYS A 14 -11.90 21.01 -4.32
CA LYS A 14 -12.07 22.00 -3.26
C LYS A 14 -10.90 22.98 -3.24
N PHE A 15 -9.66 22.47 -3.20
CA PHE A 15 -8.46 23.30 -3.20
C PHE A 15 -8.42 24.29 -4.37
N LEU A 16 -8.68 23.81 -5.59
CA LEU A 16 -8.74 24.67 -6.77
C LEU A 16 -9.90 25.68 -6.70
N GLY A 17 -11.06 25.27 -6.18
CA GLY A 17 -12.23 26.13 -6.03
C GLY A 17 -11.98 27.28 -5.04
N ASP A 18 -11.18 27.03 -4.01
CA ASP A 18 -10.80 28.04 -3.02
C ASP A 18 -9.69 28.98 -3.51
N CYS A 19 -8.84 28.53 -4.45
CA CYS A 19 -7.66 29.28 -4.89
C CYS A 19 -7.88 30.07 -6.19
N LEU A 20 -8.45 29.45 -7.23
CA LEU A 20 -8.56 30.05 -8.55
C LEU A 20 -9.34 31.38 -8.59
N PRO A 21 -10.48 31.53 -7.86
CA PRO A 21 -11.20 32.80 -7.83
C PRO A 21 -10.41 33.97 -7.25
N LYS A 22 -9.37 33.70 -6.44
CA LYS A 22 -8.52 34.74 -5.83
C LYS A 22 -7.46 35.25 -6.80
N ILE A 23 -7.16 34.51 -7.87
CA ILE A 23 -6.14 34.86 -8.85
C ILE A 23 -6.70 35.83 -9.91
N SER A 24 -7.96 35.64 -10.33
CA SER A 24 -8.55 36.44 -11.40
C SER A 24 -10.09 36.44 -11.34
N PRO A 25 -10.77 37.56 -11.68
CA PRO A 25 -12.23 37.59 -11.78
C PRO A 25 -12.80 36.62 -12.84
N ASP A 26 -12.07 36.40 -13.93
CA ASP A 26 -12.47 35.50 -15.03
C ASP A 26 -11.78 34.13 -14.93
N TRP A 27 -11.66 33.63 -13.70
CA TRP A 27 -10.90 32.42 -13.41
C TRP A 27 -11.48 31.17 -14.06
N TRP A 28 -12.80 31.09 -14.20
CA TRP A 28 -13.44 29.92 -14.80
C TRP A 28 -13.00 29.73 -16.27
N SER A 29 -13.06 30.79 -17.08
CA SER A 29 -12.60 30.68 -18.47
C SER A 29 -11.09 30.50 -18.52
N LYS A 30 -10.32 31.43 -17.91
CA LYS A 30 -8.87 31.55 -18.12
C LYS A 30 -8.05 30.47 -17.42
N HIS A 31 -8.47 30.07 -16.22
CA HIS A 31 -7.72 29.16 -15.36
C HIS A 31 -8.34 27.76 -15.27
N VAL A 32 -9.59 27.55 -15.69
CA VAL A 32 -10.19 26.21 -15.78
C VAL A 32 -10.29 25.77 -17.24
N LEU A 33 -11.20 26.37 -18.02
CA LEU A 33 -11.52 25.87 -19.36
C LEU A 33 -10.34 25.96 -20.33
N ASP A 34 -9.66 27.10 -20.38
CA ASP A 34 -8.54 27.32 -21.31
C ASP A 34 -7.29 26.49 -20.96
N ARG A 35 -7.25 25.92 -19.75
CA ARG A 35 -6.15 25.06 -19.31
C ARG A 35 -6.33 23.59 -19.68
N LEU A 36 -7.54 23.18 -20.03
CA LEU A 36 -7.86 21.81 -20.41
C LEU A 36 -7.37 21.46 -21.82
N THR A 37 -7.29 20.17 -22.14
CA THR A 37 -7.07 19.74 -23.53
C THR A 37 -8.33 20.00 -24.36
N PHE A 38 -8.20 20.06 -25.70
CA PHE A 38 -9.36 20.21 -26.58
C PHE A 38 -10.45 19.15 -26.31
N GLN A 39 -10.05 17.90 -26.05
CA GLN A 39 -10.98 16.83 -25.71
C GLN A 39 -11.70 17.08 -24.38
N GLN A 40 -10.97 17.50 -23.34
CA GLN A 40 -11.56 17.80 -22.04
C GLN A 40 -12.47 19.04 -22.09
N GLN A 41 -12.09 20.08 -22.85
CA GLN A 41 -12.96 21.24 -23.11
C GLN A 41 -14.25 20.82 -23.80
N ARG A 42 -14.15 19.97 -24.84
CA ARG A 42 -15.32 19.44 -25.54
C ARG A 42 -16.26 18.70 -24.58
N ILE A 43 -15.72 17.80 -23.75
CA ILE A 43 -16.49 17.06 -22.76
C ILE A 43 -17.17 18.02 -21.76
N ALA A 44 -16.45 19.02 -21.27
CA ALA A 44 -17.00 20.01 -20.33
C ALA A 44 -18.19 20.78 -20.95
N ARG A 45 -18.09 21.16 -22.23
CA ARG A 45 -19.18 21.81 -22.97
C ARG A 45 -20.36 20.86 -23.18
N GLU A 46 -20.11 19.65 -23.67
CA GLU A 46 -21.15 18.64 -23.94
C GLU A 46 -21.91 18.23 -22.69
N LYS A 47 -21.23 18.16 -21.55
CA LYS A 47 -21.83 17.83 -20.25
C LYS A 47 -22.28 19.05 -19.44
N ASN A 48 -22.16 20.26 -19.97
CA ASN A 48 -22.50 21.52 -19.30
C ASN A 48 -21.88 21.63 -17.89
N PHE A 49 -20.58 21.39 -17.78
CA PHE A 49 -19.87 21.54 -16.51
C PHE A 49 -19.89 23.01 -16.07
N THR A 50 -20.21 23.22 -14.80
CA THR A 50 -20.37 24.56 -14.19
C THR A 50 -19.58 24.73 -12.91
N GLN A 51 -19.03 23.65 -12.36
CA GLN A 51 -18.26 23.66 -11.11
C GLN A 51 -17.01 22.77 -11.21
N ILE A 52 -15.98 23.09 -10.42
CA ILE A 52 -14.69 22.36 -10.49
C ILE A 52 -14.88 20.87 -10.17
N SER A 53 -15.82 20.52 -9.29
CA SER A 53 -16.08 19.12 -8.92
C SER A 53 -16.67 18.27 -10.04
N ASP A 54 -17.09 18.87 -11.16
CA ASP A 54 -17.56 18.12 -12.33
C ASP A 54 -16.41 17.41 -13.07
N PHE A 55 -15.17 17.90 -12.87
CA PHE A 55 -13.98 17.37 -13.51
C PHE A 55 -13.45 16.11 -12.84
N ASP A 56 -12.94 15.20 -13.66
CA ASP A 56 -12.24 14.01 -13.18
C ASP A 56 -10.85 14.36 -12.62
N PHE A 57 -10.23 13.40 -11.94
CA PHE A 57 -8.90 13.61 -11.35
C PHE A 57 -7.86 14.04 -12.40
N ALA A 58 -7.97 13.52 -13.62
CA ALA A 58 -7.10 13.86 -14.75
C ALA A 58 -7.13 15.35 -15.08
N ALA A 59 -8.33 15.89 -15.27
CA ALA A 59 -8.56 17.29 -15.57
C ALA A 59 -8.15 18.18 -14.39
N LEU A 60 -8.44 17.77 -13.16
CA LEU A 60 -8.06 18.52 -11.95
C LEU A 60 -6.54 18.65 -11.81
N LEU A 61 -5.78 17.56 -11.96
CA LEU A 61 -4.31 17.62 -11.92
C LEU A 61 -3.73 18.49 -13.05
N ARG A 62 -4.37 18.47 -14.23
CA ARG A 62 -3.98 19.32 -15.35
C ARG A 62 -4.24 20.80 -15.05
N ILE A 63 -5.44 21.14 -14.58
CA ILE A 63 -5.80 22.50 -14.19
C ILE A 63 -4.77 23.01 -13.17
N LEU A 64 -4.44 22.21 -12.16
CA LEU A 64 -3.45 22.60 -11.16
C LEU A 64 -2.05 22.83 -11.76
N ASP A 65 -1.52 21.91 -12.58
CA ASP A 65 -0.17 22.05 -13.14
C ASP A 65 -0.07 23.25 -14.12
N GLN A 66 -1.12 23.49 -14.90
CA GLN A 66 -1.15 24.60 -15.86
C GLN A 66 -1.26 25.98 -15.19
N ASN A 67 -1.74 26.04 -13.94
CA ASN A 67 -1.79 27.27 -13.14
C ASN A 67 -0.72 27.29 -12.03
N TRP A 68 0.26 26.39 -12.07
CA TRP A 68 1.21 26.21 -10.97
C TRP A 68 1.93 27.51 -10.58
N PHE A 69 2.36 28.30 -11.56
CA PHE A 69 3.12 29.52 -11.30
C PHE A 69 2.28 30.55 -10.52
N ASP A 70 1.06 30.82 -10.98
CA ASP A 70 0.16 31.78 -10.33
C ASP A 70 -0.27 31.31 -8.92
N LEU A 71 -0.51 30.00 -8.77
CA LEU A 71 -0.87 29.41 -7.49
C LEU A 71 0.31 29.39 -6.50
N SER A 72 1.50 28.98 -6.93
CA SER A 72 2.68 28.93 -6.06
C SER A 72 3.22 30.31 -5.69
N ALA A 73 2.89 31.36 -6.46
CA ALA A 73 3.19 32.74 -6.09
C ALA A 73 2.33 33.25 -4.93
N SER A 74 1.11 32.70 -4.77
CA SER A 74 0.14 33.14 -3.75
C SER A 74 -0.01 32.15 -2.58
N LEU A 75 0.51 30.93 -2.71
CA LEU A 75 0.38 29.86 -1.73
C LEU A 75 1.75 29.38 -1.26
N THR A 76 1.86 29.04 0.02
CA THR A 76 3.06 28.41 0.57
C THR A 76 3.01 26.90 0.32
N LEU A 77 3.40 26.47 -0.87
CA LEU A 77 3.52 25.05 -1.23
C LEU A 77 4.98 24.57 -1.12
N PRO A 78 5.23 23.31 -0.72
CA PRO A 78 6.54 22.69 -0.81
C PRO A 78 7.10 22.74 -2.23
N ARG A 79 8.41 22.89 -2.37
CA ARG A 79 9.07 22.98 -3.68
C ARG A 79 8.84 21.71 -4.52
N GLU A 80 8.75 20.58 -3.85
CA GLU A 80 8.59 19.24 -4.41
C GLU A 80 7.14 18.95 -4.84
N ALA A 81 6.16 19.74 -4.40
CA ALA A 81 4.76 19.46 -4.65
C ALA A 81 4.41 19.44 -6.15
N ARG A 82 5.09 20.23 -6.97
CA ARG A 82 4.94 20.15 -8.43
C ARG A 82 5.45 18.82 -9.00
N SER A 83 6.52 18.29 -8.44
CA SER A 83 7.08 17.01 -8.87
C SER A 83 6.12 15.87 -8.55
N TRP A 84 5.55 15.84 -7.34
CA TRP A 84 4.52 14.86 -6.96
C TRP A 84 3.27 14.99 -7.82
N LEU A 85 2.83 16.21 -8.11
CA LEU A 85 1.72 16.47 -9.04
C LEU A 85 1.96 15.85 -10.42
N LYS A 86 3.16 16.04 -10.99
CA LYS A 86 3.53 15.45 -12.29
C LYS A 86 3.59 13.93 -12.24
N GLU A 87 4.15 13.37 -11.16
CA GLU A 87 4.16 11.92 -10.96
C GLU A 87 2.72 11.36 -10.87
N LEU A 88 1.82 12.05 -10.16
CA LEU A 88 0.41 11.67 -10.06
C LEU A 88 -0.34 11.66 -11.39
N GLN A 89 0.04 12.50 -12.36
CA GLN A 89 -0.54 12.43 -13.70
C GLN A 89 -0.21 11.07 -14.35
N SER A 90 1.03 10.62 -14.22
CA SER A 90 1.49 9.30 -14.70
C SER A 90 0.84 8.15 -13.93
N VAL A 91 0.79 8.24 -12.59
CA VAL A 91 0.09 7.26 -11.73
C VAL A 91 -1.36 7.12 -12.17
N ARG A 92 -2.12 8.21 -12.28
CA ARG A 92 -3.52 8.15 -12.70
C ARG A 92 -3.67 7.55 -14.10
N ASN A 93 -2.84 7.94 -15.07
CA ASN A 93 -2.87 7.36 -16.42
C ASN A 93 -2.69 5.84 -16.36
N LYS A 94 -1.68 5.38 -15.62
CA LYS A 94 -1.40 3.97 -15.41
C LYS A 94 -2.61 3.21 -14.85
N TRP A 95 -3.19 3.69 -13.75
CA TRP A 95 -4.36 3.07 -13.12
C TRP A 95 -5.62 3.11 -14.00
N ALA A 96 -5.79 4.11 -14.85
CA ALA A 96 -6.91 4.18 -15.80
C ALA A 96 -6.81 3.12 -16.91
N HIS A 97 -5.59 2.65 -17.23
CA HIS A 97 -5.33 1.64 -18.26
C HIS A 97 -5.11 0.23 -17.70
N GLN A 98 -4.94 0.08 -16.38
CA GLN A 98 -4.45 -1.16 -15.76
C GLN A 98 -5.41 -2.37 -15.85
N GLY A 99 -6.67 -2.16 -16.27
CA GLY A 99 -7.62 -3.26 -16.52
C GLY A 99 -7.79 -4.17 -15.30
N ALA A 100 -7.80 -5.48 -15.52
CA ALA A 100 -7.90 -6.51 -14.47
C ALA A 100 -6.53 -7.10 -14.05
N ALA A 101 -5.41 -6.46 -14.43
CA ALA A 101 -4.08 -6.97 -14.09
C ALA A 101 -3.77 -6.74 -12.60
N ASP A 102 -3.16 -7.73 -11.97
CA ASP A 102 -2.69 -7.61 -10.59
C ASP A 102 -1.55 -6.59 -10.51
N VAL A 103 -1.70 -5.63 -9.60
CA VAL A 103 -0.69 -4.62 -9.31
C VAL A 103 0.17 -5.12 -8.16
N SER A 104 1.49 -5.01 -8.31
CA SER A 104 2.39 -5.42 -7.23
C SER A 104 2.19 -4.57 -5.97
N PRO A 105 2.30 -5.16 -4.76
CA PRO A 105 2.19 -4.39 -3.52
C PRO A 105 3.17 -3.21 -3.42
N SER A 106 4.38 -3.36 -3.97
CA SER A 106 5.39 -2.28 -4.01
C SER A 106 4.97 -1.09 -4.87
N GLU A 107 4.28 -1.36 -5.99
CA GLU A 107 3.73 -0.32 -6.86
C GLU A 107 2.55 0.39 -6.19
N MET A 108 1.65 -0.35 -5.54
CA MET A 108 0.57 0.23 -4.74
C MET A 108 1.13 1.14 -3.64
N TYR A 109 2.16 0.69 -2.92
CA TYR A 109 2.81 1.46 -1.87
C TYR A 109 3.36 2.79 -2.42
N ARG A 110 4.16 2.73 -3.48
CA ARG A 110 4.79 3.91 -4.09
C ARG A 110 3.75 4.93 -4.57
N ASP A 111 2.76 4.48 -5.32
CA ASP A 111 1.75 5.38 -5.88
C ASP A 111 0.88 6.04 -4.80
N THR A 112 0.58 5.29 -3.73
CA THR A 112 -0.18 5.78 -2.58
C THR A 112 0.65 6.76 -1.75
N ASP A 113 1.96 6.55 -1.65
CA ASP A 113 2.89 7.48 -1.00
C ASP A 113 2.97 8.82 -1.74
N THR A 114 3.14 8.80 -3.06
CA THR A 114 3.10 10.03 -3.88
C THR A 114 1.76 10.76 -3.73
N LEU A 115 0.64 10.03 -3.67
CA LEU A 115 -0.68 10.62 -3.43
C LEU A 115 -0.77 11.28 -2.05
N GLU A 116 -0.26 10.63 -1.01
CA GLU A 116 -0.24 11.17 0.36
C GLU A 116 0.57 12.46 0.45
N LEU A 117 1.79 12.47 -0.10
CA LEU A 117 2.69 13.63 -0.07
C LEU A 117 2.04 14.83 -0.73
N PHE A 118 1.46 14.64 -1.93
CA PHE A 118 0.79 15.70 -2.66
C PHE A 118 -0.48 16.19 -1.94
N LEU A 119 -1.36 15.30 -1.47
CA LEU A 119 -2.59 15.70 -0.80
C LEU A 119 -2.32 16.40 0.53
N SER A 120 -1.29 15.97 1.26
CA SER A 120 -0.85 16.65 2.49
C SER A 120 -0.36 18.07 2.17
N ALA A 121 0.39 18.25 1.08
CA ALA A 121 0.92 19.55 0.66
C ALA A 121 -0.17 20.57 0.31
N ILE A 122 -1.32 20.12 -0.20
CA ILE A 122 -2.46 20.99 -0.52
C ILE A 122 -3.49 21.09 0.63
N GLY A 123 -3.22 20.48 1.78
CA GLY A 123 -4.11 20.52 2.95
C GLY A 123 -5.42 19.74 2.76
N ALA A 124 -5.36 18.57 2.15
CA ALA A 124 -6.52 17.69 1.98
C ALA A 124 -7.13 17.25 3.32
N ARG A 125 -8.39 16.81 3.28
CA ARG A 125 -9.13 16.35 4.46
C ARG A 125 -8.47 15.16 5.15
N SER A 126 -8.58 15.12 6.48
CA SER A 126 -8.11 14.03 7.33
C SER A 126 -8.65 12.68 6.89
N GLU A 127 -9.93 12.60 6.54
CA GLU A 127 -10.58 11.32 6.19
C GLU A 127 -9.96 10.71 4.93
N THR A 128 -9.64 11.53 3.92
CA THR A 128 -8.99 11.10 2.69
C THR A 128 -7.55 10.65 2.97
N LEU A 129 -6.80 11.42 3.78
CA LEU A 129 -5.42 11.08 4.14
C LEU A 129 -5.34 9.79 4.95
N GLU A 130 -6.27 9.56 5.88
CA GLU A 130 -6.34 8.31 6.65
C GLU A 130 -6.66 7.10 5.77
N ALA A 131 -7.56 7.23 4.79
CA ALA A 131 -7.83 6.15 3.84
C ALA A 131 -6.59 5.79 3.01
N ILE A 132 -5.81 6.78 2.61
CA ILE A 132 -4.55 6.62 1.88
C ILE A 132 -3.49 5.94 2.76
N ARG A 133 -3.32 6.40 4.01
CA ARG A 133 -2.39 5.80 4.97
C ARG A 133 -2.70 4.33 5.24
N ARG A 134 -3.98 3.98 5.37
CA ARG A 134 -4.43 2.59 5.52
C ARG A 134 -4.02 1.74 4.33
N ALA A 135 -4.34 2.19 3.12
CA ALA A 135 -3.97 1.47 1.89
C ALA A 135 -2.44 1.33 1.74
N LYS A 136 -1.67 2.37 2.11
CA LYS A 136 -0.20 2.33 2.13
C LYS A 136 0.32 1.29 3.12
N ALA A 137 -0.26 1.24 4.32
CA ALA A 137 0.10 0.26 5.35
C ALA A 137 -0.28 -1.19 4.96
N ASP A 138 -1.42 -1.38 4.29
CA ASP A 138 -1.82 -2.68 3.74
C ASP A 138 -0.82 -3.17 2.69
N ALA A 139 -0.48 -2.31 1.71
CA ALA A 139 0.52 -2.62 0.69
C ALA A 139 1.89 -2.96 1.30
N LEU A 140 2.32 -2.20 2.32
CA LEU A 140 3.58 -2.47 3.01
C LEU A 140 3.57 -3.83 3.75
N ARG A 141 2.43 -4.21 4.36
CA ARG A 141 2.27 -5.52 5.01
C ARG A 141 2.37 -6.67 4.02
N GLU A 142 1.81 -6.50 2.83
CA GLU A 142 1.89 -7.49 1.75
C GLU A 142 3.30 -7.62 1.17
N MET A 143 4.12 -6.57 1.25
CA MET A 143 5.54 -6.61 0.87
C MET A 143 6.43 -7.33 1.90
N ALA A 144 6.00 -7.39 3.17
CA ALA A 144 6.80 -8.03 4.20
C ALA A 144 6.96 -9.53 3.89
N PRO A 145 8.16 -10.10 4.02
CA PRO A 145 8.31 -11.54 3.91
C PRO A 145 7.39 -12.18 4.94
N MET A 146 6.55 -13.13 4.50
CA MET A 146 5.83 -14.01 5.41
C MET A 146 6.84 -14.55 6.44
N PRO A 147 6.52 -14.56 7.75
CA PRO A 147 7.37 -15.28 8.69
C PRO A 147 7.48 -16.70 8.16
N SER A 148 8.70 -17.07 7.73
CA SER A 148 9.04 -18.45 7.44
C SER A 148 8.51 -19.26 8.61
N GLN A 149 7.68 -20.27 8.34
CA GLN A 149 7.38 -21.27 9.35
C GLN A 149 8.71 -21.63 10.03
N PRO A 150 8.80 -21.63 11.38
CA PRO A 150 10.05 -21.98 12.03
C PRO A 150 10.51 -23.29 11.42
N ASP A 151 11.71 -23.29 10.83
CA ASP A 151 12.29 -24.48 10.22
C ASP A 151 12.04 -25.64 11.19
N GLU A 152 11.24 -26.63 10.76
CA GLU A 152 11.20 -27.88 11.50
C GLU A 152 12.67 -28.30 11.68
N PRO A 153 13.08 -28.70 12.89
CA PRO A 153 14.47 -29.04 13.13
C PRO A 153 14.86 -30.12 12.13
N VAL A 154 15.65 -29.74 11.13
CA VAL A 154 16.24 -30.67 10.17
C VAL A 154 17.09 -31.61 11.02
N ALA A 155 16.55 -32.80 11.27
CA ALA A 155 17.23 -33.84 12.00
C ALA A 155 18.57 -34.09 11.28
N SER A 156 19.66 -33.62 11.90
CA SER A 156 20.99 -33.77 11.36
C SER A 156 21.27 -35.26 11.11
N PRO A 157 21.77 -35.67 9.93
CA PRO A 157 21.98 -37.07 9.60
C PRO A 157 23.13 -37.73 10.38
N LEU A 158 23.79 -37.01 11.30
CA LEU A 158 24.94 -37.50 12.04
C LEU A 158 24.61 -38.29 13.32
N SER A 159 23.34 -38.50 13.67
CA SER A 159 22.96 -39.31 14.84
C SER A 159 22.87 -40.82 14.58
N ARG A 160 23.16 -41.30 13.36
CA ARG A 160 23.01 -42.73 13.00
C ARG A 160 24.27 -43.59 13.14
N VAL A 161 25.33 -43.07 13.77
CA VAL A 161 26.52 -43.86 14.10
C VAL A 161 26.76 -43.76 15.60
N ILE A 162 26.27 -44.75 16.35
CA ILE A 162 26.91 -45.48 17.46
C ILE A 162 25.85 -46.49 17.92
N ALA A 163 25.89 -47.68 17.34
CA ALA A 163 25.29 -48.87 17.95
C ALA A 163 26.36 -49.48 18.87
N PRO A 164 26.07 -49.77 20.15
CA PRO A 164 27.05 -50.41 21.02
C PRO A 164 27.15 -51.90 20.66
N VAL A 165 28.28 -52.30 20.08
CA VAL A 165 28.76 -53.68 20.15
C VAL A 165 29.46 -53.84 21.49
N LEU A 166 28.79 -54.44 22.48
CA LEU A 166 29.43 -55.07 23.65
C LEU A 166 28.36 -55.83 24.47
N SER A 167 27.96 -57.01 24.00
CA SER A 167 27.41 -58.03 24.89
C SER A 167 27.81 -59.42 24.43
N ALA A 168 29.12 -59.66 24.45
CA ALA A 168 29.70 -60.99 24.42
C ALA A 168 31.06 -60.92 25.14
N ILE A 169 31.04 -60.93 26.47
CA ILE A 169 32.06 -61.46 27.41
C ILE A 169 31.53 -61.11 28.82
N MET A 170 30.65 -61.95 29.38
CA MET A 170 30.68 -62.29 30.82
C MET A 170 29.85 -63.56 31.08
N LYS A 171 30.32 -64.70 30.54
CA LYS A 171 30.06 -65.98 31.19
C LYS A 171 31.00 -66.06 32.39
N ARG A 172 30.48 -65.85 33.61
CA ARG A 172 30.80 -66.60 34.84
C ARG A 172 30.14 -65.92 36.05
N SER A 173 29.45 -66.75 36.83
CA SER A 173 29.16 -66.59 38.27
C SER A 173 27.94 -65.76 38.70
N ALA A 174 26.79 -66.42 38.78
CA ALA A 174 25.81 -66.28 39.86
C ALA A 174 24.92 -67.55 39.84
N LEU A 175 25.36 -68.62 40.48
CA LEU A 175 25.05 -68.96 41.87
C LEU A 175 23.55 -69.21 42.10
N THR A 176 23.19 -70.48 41.93
CA THR A 176 22.32 -71.28 42.80
C THR A 176 21.76 -70.57 44.04
N ARG A 177 20.44 -70.34 44.07
CA ARG A 177 19.55 -70.90 45.12
C ARG A 177 18.07 -70.58 44.80
N ARG A 178 17.32 -71.64 44.51
CA ARG A 178 15.87 -71.72 44.70
C ARG A 178 15.59 -71.60 46.21
N THR A 179 14.81 -70.60 46.60
CA THR A 179 14.17 -70.57 47.92
C THR A 179 12.81 -71.24 47.80
N THR A 180 12.68 -72.35 48.51
CA THR A 180 11.44 -72.99 48.94
C THR A 180 10.65 -72.08 49.88
N LEU A 181 9.33 -71.99 49.74
CA LEU A 181 8.37 -72.58 50.69
C LEU A 181 6.93 -72.39 50.17
N ALA A 182 6.23 -73.51 50.08
CA ALA A 182 4.80 -73.59 49.88
C ALA A 182 4.10 -73.79 51.24
N THR A 183 2.89 -73.24 51.33
CA THR A 183 1.71 -73.74 52.07
C THR A 183 1.81 -74.04 53.56
N SER A 184 1.07 -73.27 54.36
CA SER A 184 0.46 -73.74 55.61
C SER A 184 -0.98 -73.23 55.68
N THR A 185 -1.94 -74.16 55.53
CA THR A 185 -3.29 -74.05 56.08
C THR A 185 -3.61 -75.43 56.62
N SER A 186 -3.63 -75.56 57.95
CA SER A 186 -4.12 -76.75 58.65
C SER A 186 -5.62 -76.65 58.87
N VAL A 187 -6.20 -77.86 58.94
CA VAL A 187 -7.54 -78.25 59.42
C VAL A 187 -7.87 -77.64 60.77
#